data_AF-A0A178DI95-F1
#
_entry.id   AF-A0A178DI95-F1
#
_cell.length_a   1.000
_cell.length_b   1.000
_cell.length_c   1.000
_cell.angle_alpha   90.00
_cell.angle_beta   90.00
_cell.angle_gamma   90.00
#
_symmetry.space_group_name_H-M   'P 1'
#
loop_
_entity.id
_entity.type
_entity.pdbx_description
1 polymer ?
#
loop_
_entity_poly.entity_id
_entity_poly.type
_entity_poly.pdbx_seq_one_letter_code
_entity_poly.pdbx_strand_id
1 'polypeptide(L)'
;MKVDYKLHFISYFKGEHKGDEYKKINPNATLPSAKYEDLTLTESNAILMFASDLAGSKSLYPKDSKQRADVNKWLLWEASSWFPTCYSYLVEYVVKPAMKQEPDEKALETEKYHVGAKSMDTQLSKTKWLTGDNLTIADIAIAACMHLHAAQRLPLDQYPNLKRWLIDDIENLDGWKKTQGPVNKLVGIEPAATVRASSVPTTVNYTRAVDQLTEIYFYETEKAKGIHEPGDEPVEIQVHDGWAHAKDFTIDKNGFSLHDFHTKHDRWDDDEAVRTDFYPEVVEFLKETTGAKRVLVFDHTIRSERNAQKKLTDEKNTSQRTPVMLVHCDYTAESGPVRVTQLLGDEAEELLSRRFAFINVWKPLNVVEERPLAMCDVQSCKDEDFFKLFLRYRERNGENYVMKHSPRHKWWYFPKMNPDQSILLKTFDSATDGRARFVGHTAFQDPSSPPDAAARESVEIRTICFY
;
A
#
# COMPACT_ATOMS: atom_id res chain seq x y z
N MET A 1 11.72 24.76 16.05
CA MET A 1 12.48 25.81 16.78
C MET A 1 13.96 25.54 16.57
N LYS A 2 14.82 26.57 16.49
CA LYS A 2 16.28 26.39 16.44
C LYS A 2 16.87 26.71 17.81
N VAL A 3 16.69 25.79 18.76
CA VAL A 3 17.31 25.85 20.09
C VAL A 3 18.34 24.74 20.15
N ASP A 4 19.56 25.05 20.54
CA ASP A 4 20.58 24.03 20.76
C ASP A 4 20.27 23.25 22.03
N TYR A 5 20.33 21.93 21.96
CA TYR A 5 20.08 21.06 23.09
C TYR A 5 21.01 19.87 23.09
N LYS A 6 21.25 19.31 24.28
CA LYS A 6 21.95 18.05 24.46
C LYS A 6 20.95 16.98 24.88
N LEU A 7 20.83 15.92 24.07
CA LEU A 7 19.96 14.80 24.39
C LEU A 7 20.67 13.86 25.37
N HIS A 8 20.01 13.57 26.49
CA HIS A 8 20.39 12.51 27.41
C HIS A 8 19.36 11.40 27.32
N PHE A 9 19.75 10.26 26.74
CA PHE A 9 18.84 9.14 26.55
C PHE A 9 18.60 8.41 27.87
N ILE A 10 17.33 8.19 28.21
CA ILE A 10 16.87 7.43 29.38
C ILE A 10 15.96 6.31 28.87
N SER A 11 16.35 5.06 29.10
CA SER A 11 15.58 3.91 28.64
C SER A 11 14.33 3.70 29.47
N TYR A 12 13.17 3.89 28.83
CA TYR A 12 11.88 3.57 29.44
C TYR A 12 11.74 2.07 29.74
N PHE A 13 12.02 1.21 28.76
CA PHE A 13 11.87 -0.24 28.87
C PHE A 13 12.83 -0.90 29.87
N LYS A 14 14.00 -0.31 30.11
CA LYS A 14 14.92 -0.77 31.17
C LYS A 14 14.59 -0.17 32.55
N GLY A 15 13.59 0.71 32.64
CA GLY A 15 13.18 1.33 33.89
C GLY A 15 14.16 2.37 34.44
N GLU A 16 15.07 2.91 33.62
CA GLU A 16 16.11 3.86 34.07
C GLU A 16 15.53 5.14 34.70
N HIS A 17 14.36 5.57 34.22
CA HIS A 17 13.60 6.69 34.79
C HIS A 17 13.16 6.47 36.25
N LYS A 18 13.14 5.22 36.74
CA LYS A 18 12.77 4.88 38.12
C LYS A 18 13.97 4.89 39.08
N GLY A 19 15.19 5.02 38.57
CA GLY A 19 16.42 5.04 39.37
C GLY A 19 16.60 6.33 40.17
N ASP A 20 17.35 6.26 41.26
CA ASP A 20 17.52 7.37 42.20
C ASP A 20 18.15 8.61 41.54
N GLU A 21 19.10 8.43 40.63
CA GLU A 21 19.73 9.55 39.91
C GLU A 21 18.75 10.31 39.01
N TYR A 22 17.82 9.61 38.35
CA TYR A 22 16.80 10.28 37.53
C TYR A 22 15.71 10.92 38.41
N LYS A 23 15.34 10.27 39.52
CA LYS A 23 14.36 10.83 40.47
C LYS A 23 14.81 12.13 41.14
N LYS A 24 16.12 12.38 41.25
CA LYS A 24 16.66 13.69 41.64
C LYS A 24 16.32 14.79 40.64
N ILE A 25 16.07 14.45 39.37
CA ILE A 25 15.65 15.38 38.31
C ILE A 25 14.13 15.48 38.27
N ASN A 26 13.44 14.33 38.25
CA ASN A 26 11.98 14.25 38.23
C ASN A 26 11.48 13.22 39.25
N PRO A 27 11.01 13.67 40.43
CA PRO A 27 10.50 12.79 41.49
C PRO A 27 9.35 11.88 41.04
N ASN A 28 8.58 12.28 40.03
CA ASN A 28 7.48 11.49 39.48
C ASN A 28 7.95 10.36 38.55
N ALA A 29 9.26 10.28 38.26
CA ALA A 29 9.85 9.29 37.37
C ALA A 29 9.20 9.29 35.96
N THR A 30 8.81 10.46 35.45
CA THR A 30 8.24 10.59 34.10
C THR A 30 9.23 11.20 33.12
N LEU A 31 9.00 10.93 31.83
CA LEU A 31 9.72 11.54 30.71
C LEU A 31 8.73 12.44 29.94
N PRO A 32 9.20 13.52 29.28
CA PRO A 32 10.56 14.06 29.30
C PRO A 32 10.84 14.95 30.53
N SER A 33 12.12 15.33 30.71
CA SER A 33 12.54 16.38 31.65
C SER A 33 13.70 17.17 31.04
N ALA A 34 13.79 18.45 31.36
CA ALA A 34 14.80 19.37 30.81
C ALA A 34 15.55 20.11 31.92
N LYS A 35 16.82 20.41 31.65
CA LYS A 35 17.64 21.31 32.48
C LYS A 35 18.14 22.46 31.62
N TYR A 36 18.02 23.68 32.14
CA TYR A 36 18.57 24.88 31.54
C TYR A 36 19.13 25.75 32.66
N GLU A 37 20.45 25.92 32.71
CA GLU A 37 21.14 26.60 33.82
C GLU A 37 20.74 26.00 35.19
N ASP A 38 20.16 26.80 36.08
CA ASP A 38 19.66 26.40 37.41
C ASP A 38 18.21 25.86 37.39
N LEU A 39 17.52 26.00 36.25
CA LEU A 39 16.13 25.58 36.08
C LEU A 39 16.04 24.09 35.70
N THR A 40 15.23 23.34 36.45
CA THR A 40 14.78 21.99 36.07
C THR A 40 13.29 22.04 35.76
N LEU A 41 12.91 21.60 34.55
CA LEU A 41 11.53 21.54 34.08
C LEU A 41 11.10 20.09 33.86
N THR A 42 9.91 19.80 34.35
CA THR A 42 9.11 18.61 34.02
C THR A 42 7.87 19.07 33.24
N GLU A 43 7.09 18.14 32.70
CA GLU A 43 5.97 18.38 31.77
C GLU A 43 6.40 18.82 30.36
N SER A 44 6.05 18.00 29.35
CA SER A 44 6.41 18.24 27.94
C SER A 44 5.91 19.59 27.43
N ASN A 45 4.68 19.99 27.76
CA ASN A 45 4.11 21.25 27.31
C ASN A 45 4.79 22.47 27.94
N ALA A 46 5.19 22.39 29.22
CA ALA A 46 5.95 23.45 29.87
C ALA A 46 7.35 23.60 29.23
N ILE A 47 8.01 22.49 28.91
CA ILE A 47 9.28 22.47 28.19
C ILE A 47 9.13 23.08 26.79
N LEU A 48 8.07 22.73 26.04
CA LEU A 48 7.79 23.30 24.72
C LEU A 48 7.53 24.81 24.75
N MET A 49 6.77 25.29 25.74
CA MET A 49 6.53 26.71 25.95
C MET A 49 7.84 27.44 26.25
N PHE A 50 8.64 26.93 27.19
CA PHE A 50 9.93 27.52 27.56
C PHE A 50 10.90 27.56 26.38
N ALA A 51 11.05 26.44 25.66
CA ALA A 51 11.92 26.37 24.48
C ALA A 51 11.47 27.34 23.38
N SER A 52 10.16 27.54 23.20
CA SER A 52 9.62 28.51 22.24
C SER A 52 9.93 29.95 22.63
N ASP A 53 9.80 30.26 23.91
CA ASP A 53 10.12 31.59 24.44
C ASP A 53 11.63 31.85 24.39
N LEU A 54 12.47 30.86 24.71
CA LEU A 54 13.93 30.93 24.59
C LEU A 54 14.40 31.15 23.13
N ALA A 55 13.74 30.49 22.17
CA ALA A 55 13.99 30.70 20.74
C ALA A 55 13.54 32.08 20.23
N GLY A 56 12.84 32.88 21.03
CA GLY A 56 12.20 34.13 20.59
C GLY A 56 11.14 33.90 19.49
N SER A 57 10.57 32.70 19.40
CA SER A 57 9.64 32.33 18.33
C SER A 57 8.30 33.03 18.51
N LYS A 58 7.99 33.97 17.62
CA LYS A 58 6.70 34.69 17.61
C LYS A 58 5.60 33.97 16.81
N SER A 59 5.96 33.00 15.97
CA SER A 59 5.01 32.22 15.17
C SER A 59 4.52 30.99 15.91
N LEU A 60 5.43 30.18 16.46
CA LEU A 60 5.07 28.92 17.11
C LEU A 60 4.39 29.11 18.47
N TYR A 61 4.73 30.20 19.17
CA TYR A 61 4.13 30.55 20.45
C TYR A 61 3.95 32.08 20.58
N PRO A 62 2.86 32.64 20.00
CA PRO A 62 2.64 34.08 19.88
C PRO A 62 2.70 34.82 21.21
N LYS A 63 3.14 36.08 21.23
CA LYS A 63 3.14 36.93 22.45
C LYS A 63 1.81 37.67 22.66
N ASP A 64 0.99 37.77 21.62
CA ASP A 64 -0.37 38.29 21.75
C ASP A 64 -1.18 37.43 22.73
N SER A 65 -1.88 38.08 23.66
CA SER A 65 -2.53 37.40 24.77
C SER A 65 -3.68 36.50 24.32
N LYS A 66 -4.41 36.88 23.26
CA LYS A 66 -5.54 36.09 22.75
C LYS A 66 -5.06 34.87 21.99
N GLN A 67 -4.08 35.03 21.09
CA GLN A 67 -3.49 33.92 20.36
C GLN A 67 -2.78 32.94 21.30
N ARG A 68 -2.03 33.45 22.29
CA ARG A 68 -1.37 32.64 23.31
C ARG A 68 -2.38 31.86 24.16
N ALA A 69 -3.50 32.48 24.54
CA ALA A 69 -4.57 31.80 25.26
C ALA A 69 -5.16 30.63 24.46
N ASP A 70 -5.33 30.78 23.15
CA ASP A 70 -5.86 29.71 22.29
C ASP A 70 -4.86 28.53 22.15
N VAL A 71 -3.57 28.82 21.98
CA VAL A 71 -2.51 27.80 22.04
C VAL A 71 -2.52 27.07 23.39
N ASN A 72 -2.59 27.81 24.49
CA ASN A 72 -2.58 27.23 25.83
C ASN A 72 -3.81 26.37 26.11
N LYS A 73 -4.99 26.76 25.60
CA LYS A 73 -6.21 25.96 25.69
C LYS A 73 -6.01 24.57 25.09
N TRP A 74 -5.40 24.49 23.91
CA TRP A 74 -5.11 23.21 23.25
C TRP A 74 -4.04 22.40 23.98
N LEU A 75 -2.98 23.03 24.49
CA LEU A 75 -1.94 22.34 25.28
C LEU A 75 -2.50 21.76 26.59
N LEU A 76 -3.38 22.51 27.27
CA LEU A 76 -4.03 22.02 28.50
C LEU A 76 -5.06 20.92 28.21
N TRP A 77 -5.81 21.05 27.12
CA TRP A 77 -6.72 20.00 26.65
C TRP A 77 -5.97 18.73 26.26
N GLU A 78 -4.82 18.86 25.61
CA GLU A 78 -3.95 17.74 25.26
C GLU A 78 -3.56 16.95 26.51
N ALA A 79 -2.93 17.61 27.48
CA ALA A 79 -2.43 16.97 28.67
C ALA A 79 -3.54 16.35 29.54
N SER A 80 -4.70 17.00 29.63
CA SER A 80 -5.79 16.57 30.51
C SER A 80 -6.71 15.52 29.89
N SER A 81 -6.86 15.52 28.57
CA SER A 81 -7.91 14.75 27.88
C SER A 81 -7.38 13.93 26.72
N TRP A 82 -6.64 14.54 25.80
CA TRP A 82 -6.23 13.88 24.56
C TRP A 82 -5.12 12.85 24.77
N PHE A 83 -4.10 13.21 25.54
CA PHE A 83 -2.95 12.34 25.79
C PHE A 83 -3.36 11.04 26.49
N PRO A 84 -4.09 11.04 27.63
CA PRO A 84 -4.50 9.78 28.26
C PRO A 84 -5.32 8.89 27.32
N THR A 85 -6.16 9.53 26.49
CA THR A 85 -7.01 8.84 25.52
C THR A 85 -6.16 8.13 24.45
N CYS A 86 -5.26 8.84 23.75
CA CYS A 86 -4.36 8.23 22.76
C CYS A 86 -3.35 7.26 23.38
N TYR A 87 -2.97 7.50 24.64
CA TYR A 87 -2.04 6.65 25.38
C TYR A 87 -2.64 5.27 25.67
N SER A 88 -3.96 5.15 25.87
CA SER A 88 -4.62 3.83 25.99
C SER A 88 -4.36 2.96 24.76
N TYR A 89 -4.51 3.51 23.55
CA TYR A 89 -4.20 2.80 22.30
C TYR A 89 -2.71 2.45 22.16
N LEU A 90 -1.81 3.35 22.57
CA LEU A 90 -0.38 3.07 22.58
C LEU A 90 -0.03 1.91 23.50
N VAL A 91 -0.58 1.89 24.71
CA VAL A 91 -0.31 0.83 25.68
C VAL A 91 -0.85 -0.50 25.16
N GLU A 92 -2.10 -0.53 24.74
CA GLU A 92 -2.78 -1.76 24.36
C GLU A 92 -2.25 -2.35 23.05
N TYR A 93 -2.01 -1.53 22.01
CA TYR A 93 -1.63 -2.03 20.70
C TYR A 93 -0.14 -1.96 20.37
N VAL A 94 0.67 -1.26 21.18
CA VAL A 94 2.12 -1.17 20.95
C VAL A 94 2.91 -1.72 22.13
N VAL A 95 2.70 -1.19 23.34
CA VAL A 95 3.54 -1.54 24.50
C VAL A 95 3.30 -2.98 24.96
N LYS A 96 2.04 -3.39 25.12
CA LYS A 96 1.70 -4.76 25.54
C LYS A 96 2.23 -5.81 24.57
N PRO A 97 1.98 -5.72 23.24
CA PRO A 97 2.57 -6.63 22.27
C PRO A 97 4.10 -6.67 22.30
N ALA A 98 4.76 -5.51 22.42
CA ALA A 98 6.23 -5.45 22.56
C ALA A 98 6.73 -6.14 23.83
N MET A 99 5.89 -6.24 24.86
CA MET A 99 6.14 -6.98 26.10
C MET A 99 5.56 -8.41 26.10
N LYS A 100 5.11 -8.91 24.95
CA LYS A 100 4.47 -10.23 24.77
C LYS A 100 3.20 -10.41 25.64
N GLN A 101 2.42 -9.34 25.76
CA GLN A 101 1.12 -9.32 26.42
C GLN A 101 0.04 -9.05 25.38
N GLU A 102 -1.13 -9.63 25.59
CA GLU A 102 -2.30 -9.42 24.73
C GLU A 102 -2.98 -8.07 25.02
N PRO A 103 -3.43 -7.34 23.98
CA PRO A 103 -4.27 -6.16 24.15
C PRO A 103 -5.61 -6.48 24.85
N ASP A 104 -6.12 -5.54 25.63
CA ASP A 104 -7.47 -5.53 26.19
C ASP A 104 -8.27 -4.37 25.60
N GLU A 105 -9.16 -4.68 24.66
CA GLU A 105 -9.99 -3.68 24.00
C GLU A 105 -10.91 -2.91 24.95
N LYS A 106 -11.22 -3.46 26.13
CA LYS A 106 -12.04 -2.77 27.15
C LYS A 106 -11.27 -1.67 27.88
N ALA A 107 -9.93 -1.71 27.84
CA ALA A 107 -9.08 -0.67 28.41
C ALA A 107 -8.94 0.56 27.50
N LEU A 108 -9.43 0.48 26.26
CA LEU A 108 -9.40 1.58 25.31
C LEU A 108 -10.42 2.64 25.68
N GLU A 109 -9.99 3.89 25.62
CA GLU A 109 -10.84 5.06 25.84
C GLU A 109 -11.59 5.46 24.55
N THR A 110 -12.20 4.48 23.88
CA THR A 110 -12.74 4.59 22.52
C THR A 110 -13.78 5.71 22.36
N GLU A 111 -14.71 5.83 23.30
CA GLU A 111 -15.72 6.90 23.26
C GLU A 111 -15.08 8.28 23.38
N LYS A 112 -14.14 8.46 24.33
CA LYS A 112 -13.42 9.72 24.53
C LYS A 112 -12.56 10.05 23.31
N TYR A 113 -11.97 9.03 22.68
CA TYR A 113 -11.20 9.20 21.44
C TYR A 113 -12.09 9.78 20.35
N HIS A 114 -13.24 9.17 20.08
CA HIS A 114 -14.13 9.66 19.03
C HIS A 114 -14.68 11.06 19.30
N VAL A 115 -14.93 11.43 20.56
CA VAL A 115 -15.31 12.80 20.95
C VAL A 115 -14.20 13.81 20.68
N GLY A 116 -12.97 13.49 21.08
CA GLY A 116 -11.81 14.36 20.86
C GLY A 116 -11.45 14.49 19.38
N ALA A 117 -11.39 13.36 18.66
CA ALA A 117 -11.10 13.32 17.23
C ALA A 117 -12.13 14.11 16.41
N LYS A 118 -13.42 13.97 16.71
CA LYS A 118 -14.47 14.77 16.07
C LYS A 118 -14.33 16.26 16.35
N SER A 119 -13.94 16.63 17.57
CA SER A 119 -13.73 18.03 17.95
C SER A 119 -12.55 18.64 17.18
N MET A 120 -11.45 17.89 17.05
CA MET A 120 -10.30 18.29 16.24
C MET A 120 -10.65 18.38 14.75
N ASP A 121 -11.31 17.36 14.20
CA ASP A 121 -11.70 17.34 12.78
C ASP A 121 -12.60 18.53 12.43
N THR A 122 -13.56 18.84 13.31
CA THR A 122 -14.43 20.01 13.16
C THR A 122 -13.64 21.31 13.18
N GLN A 123 -12.64 21.45 14.06
CA GLN A 123 -11.78 22.63 14.08
C GLN A 123 -10.94 22.73 12.79
N LEU A 124 -10.30 21.63 12.40
CA LEU A 124 -9.40 21.54 11.24
C LEU A 124 -10.13 21.62 9.89
N SER A 125 -11.46 21.53 9.90
CA SER A 125 -12.29 21.87 8.74
C SER A 125 -12.37 23.39 8.50
N LYS A 126 -12.11 24.20 9.53
CA LYS A 126 -12.20 25.68 9.49
C LYS A 126 -10.85 26.35 9.30
N THR A 127 -9.78 25.71 9.77
CA THR A 127 -8.43 26.28 9.82
C THR A 127 -7.40 25.25 9.39
N LYS A 128 -6.28 25.71 8.82
CA LYS A 128 -5.18 24.82 8.40
C LYS A 128 -4.55 24.08 9.58
N TRP A 129 -4.31 24.79 10.68
CA TRP A 129 -3.75 24.30 11.94
C TRP A 129 -4.75 24.52 13.08
N LEU A 130 -4.51 23.96 14.25
CA LEU A 130 -5.48 23.96 15.36
C LEU A 130 -5.86 25.36 15.85
N THR A 131 -4.95 26.33 15.70
CA THR A 131 -5.11 27.72 16.20
C THR A 131 -5.22 28.75 15.07
N GLY A 132 -5.38 28.32 13.81
CA GLY A 132 -5.51 29.22 12.65
C GLY A 132 -4.69 28.77 11.45
N ASP A 133 -4.12 29.74 10.73
CA ASP A 133 -3.39 29.48 9.47
C ASP A 133 -1.89 29.20 9.68
N ASN A 134 -1.39 29.38 10.90
CA ASN A 134 0.01 29.19 11.25
C ASN A 134 0.18 27.99 12.19
N LEU A 135 1.25 27.22 11.96
CA LEU A 135 1.69 26.15 12.84
C LEU A 135 2.06 26.71 14.22
N THR A 136 1.60 26.06 15.28
CA THR A 136 1.96 26.40 16.66
C THR A 136 2.45 25.19 17.45
N ILE A 137 2.96 25.41 18.66
CA ILE A 137 3.33 24.31 19.55
C ILE A 137 2.14 23.44 20.00
N ALA A 138 0.91 23.96 19.93
CA ALA A 138 -0.28 23.15 20.17
C ALA A 138 -0.38 22.00 19.17
N ASP A 139 -0.08 22.27 17.90
CA ASP A 139 -0.13 21.25 16.86
C ASP A 139 0.88 20.14 17.10
N ILE A 140 2.10 20.51 17.47
CA ILE A 140 3.19 19.57 17.76
C ILE A 140 2.85 18.69 18.99
N ALA A 141 2.36 19.30 20.07
CA ALA A 141 2.01 18.57 21.28
C ALA A 141 0.90 17.55 21.04
N ILE A 142 -0.16 17.96 20.34
CA ILE A 142 -1.32 17.09 20.08
C ILE A 142 -0.98 15.97 19.10
N ALA A 143 -0.16 16.25 18.08
CA ALA A 143 0.28 15.23 17.15
C ALA A 143 1.20 14.20 17.82
N ALA A 144 2.04 14.63 18.78
CA ALA A 144 2.98 13.74 19.46
C ALA A 144 2.28 12.56 20.16
N CYS A 145 1.04 12.69 20.64
CA CYS A 145 0.30 11.57 21.21
C CYS A 145 -0.08 10.49 20.18
N MET A 146 -0.02 10.83 18.89
CA MET A 146 -0.43 10.00 17.75
C MET A 146 0.74 9.63 16.83
N HIS A 147 1.98 9.82 17.28
CA HIS A 147 3.17 9.64 16.46
C HIS A 147 3.43 8.19 15.97
N LEU A 148 2.67 7.23 16.48
CA LEU A 148 2.65 5.85 16.04
C LEU A 148 1.24 5.45 15.58
N HIS A 149 0.46 6.38 15.01
CA HIS A 149 -0.97 6.22 14.77
C HIS A 149 -1.34 4.89 14.08
N ALA A 150 -0.52 4.42 13.14
CA ALA A 150 -0.72 3.14 12.45
C ALA A 150 -0.56 1.94 13.41
N ALA A 151 0.54 1.89 14.18
CA ALA A 151 0.78 0.83 15.17
C ALA A 151 -0.18 0.93 16.37
N GLN A 152 -0.58 2.14 16.76
CA GLN A 152 -1.62 2.42 17.74
C GLN A 152 -3.02 2.04 17.23
N ARG A 153 -3.19 1.78 15.92
CA ARG A 153 -4.49 1.50 15.28
C ARG A 153 -5.53 2.61 15.52
N LEU A 154 -5.10 3.86 15.49
CA LEU A 154 -6.01 4.99 15.70
C LEU A 154 -7.01 5.09 14.53
N PRO A 155 -8.33 5.20 14.79
CA PRO A 155 -9.35 5.18 13.74
C PRO A 155 -9.49 6.54 13.01
N LEU A 156 -8.42 6.94 12.33
CA LEU A 156 -8.30 8.25 11.64
C LEU A 156 -9.15 8.37 10.38
N ASP A 157 -9.51 7.26 9.73
CA ASP A 157 -10.23 7.27 8.45
C ASP A 157 -11.62 7.91 8.53
N GLN A 158 -12.18 8.01 9.74
CA GLN A 158 -13.47 8.67 9.99
C GLN A 158 -13.36 10.21 10.05
N TYR A 159 -12.14 10.74 10.08
CA TYR A 159 -11.84 12.15 10.38
C TYR A 159 -10.91 12.74 9.31
N PRO A 160 -11.44 13.13 8.13
CA PRO A 160 -10.62 13.50 6.98
C PRO A 160 -9.73 14.73 7.22
N ASN A 161 -10.19 15.72 8.00
CA ASN A 161 -9.42 16.92 8.29
C ASN A 161 -8.33 16.66 9.34
N LEU A 162 -8.63 15.81 10.32
CA LEU A 162 -7.65 15.32 11.28
C LEU A 162 -6.56 14.49 10.59
N LYS A 163 -6.97 13.57 9.69
CA LYS A 163 -6.07 12.73 8.91
C LYS A 163 -5.15 13.56 8.02
N ARG A 164 -5.70 14.53 7.28
CA ARG A 164 -4.92 15.52 6.50
C ARG A 164 -3.91 16.24 7.37
N TRP A 165 -4.37 16.85 8.47
CA TRP A 165 -3.50 17.61 9.37
C TRP A 165 -2.37 16.77 9.96
N LEU A 166 -2.62 15.52 10.33
CA LEU A 166 -1.58 14.66 10.88
C LEU A 166 -0.62 14.18 9.79
N ILE A 167 -1.14 13.53 8.75
CA ILE A 167 -0.35 12.76 7.78
C ILE A 167 0.23 13.67 6.69
N ASP A 168 -0.59 14.57 6.14
CA ASP A 168 -0.17 15.40 5.01
C ASP A 168 0.56 16.66 5.48
N ASP A 169 0.20 17.22 6.64
CA ASP A 169 0.79 18.45 7.16
C ASP A 169 1.90 18.20 8.21
N ILE A 170 1.59 17.59 9.37
CA ILE A 170 2.54 17.44 10.50
C ILE A 170 3.70 16.51 10.16
N GLU A 171 3.42 15.32 9.64
CA GLU A 171 4.46 14.32 9.36
C GLU A 171 5.44 14.77 8.26
N ASN A 172 5.02 15.75 7.46
CA ASN A 172 5.84 16.36 6.44
C ASN A 172 6.78 17.46 6.95
N LEU A 173 6.68 17.87 8.21
CA LEU A 173 7.60 18.82 8.82
C LEU A 173 9.00 18.21 8.97
N ASP A 174 10.03 18.96 8.57
CA ASP A 174 11.44 18.53 8.69
C ASP A 174 11.83 18.10 10.10
N GLY A 175 11.27 18.77 11.12
CA GLY A 175 11.50 18.45 12.53
C GLY A 175 10.94 17.07 12.91
N TRP A 176 9.77 16.72 12.35
CA TRP A 176 9.09 15.46 12.61
C TRP A 176 9.79 14.28 11.92
N LYS A 177 10.14 14.45 10.64
CA LYS A 177 10.87 13.41 9.88
C LYS A 177 12.18 12.99 10.55
N LYS A 178 12.86 13.93 11.22
CA LYS A 178 14.11 13.67 11.96
C LYS A 178 13.89 12.84 13.24
N THR A 179 12.69 12.82 13.81
CA THR A 179 12.40 12.08 15.05
C THR A 179 11.82 10.68 14.80
N GLN A 180 11.14 10.46 13.68
CA GLN A 180 10.41 9.20 13.44
C GLN A 180 11.32 7.97 13.31
N GLY A 181 12.44 8.08 12.59
CA GLY A 181 13.40 6.97 12.43
C GLY A 181 13.93 6.44 13.76
N PRO A 182 14.44 7.31 14.66
CA PRO A 182 14.82 6.93 16.01
C PRO A 182 13.70 6.30 16.84
N VAL A 183 12.46 6.81 16.75
CA VAL A 183 11.30 6.24 17.45
C VAL A 183 11.07 4.80 17.00
N ASN A 184 10.94 4.57 15.68
CA ASN A 184 10.63 3.25 15.13
C ASN A 184 11.66 2.20 15.59
N LYS A 185 12.95 2.56 15.59
CA LYS A 185 14.03 1.69 16.08
C LYS A 185 13.93 1.37 17.58
N LEU A 186 13.42 2.31 18.38
CA LEU A 186 13.36 2.18 19.85
C LEU A 186 12.27 1.23 20.34
N VAL A 187 11.12 1.22 19.65
CA VAL A 187 9.95 0.42 20.05
C VAL A 187 10.00 -1.03 19.57
N GLY A 188 11.10 -1.46 18.92
CA GLY A 188 11.25 -2.84 18.42
C GLY A 188 10.23 -3.18 17.33
N ILE A 189 9.56 -2.17 16.79
CA ILE A 189 8.81 -2.27 15.55
C ILE A 189 9.90 -2.33 14.47
N GLU A 190 10.24 -3.54 14.00
CA GLU A 190 10.69 -3.68 12.59
C GLU A 190 9.78 -2.79 11.77
N PRO A 191 10.25 -1.98 10.81
CA PRO A 191 9.45 -0.95 10.14
C PRO A 191 8.18 -1.52 9.49
N ALA A 192 7.17 -1.77 10.32
CA ALA A 192 5.82 -2.08 10.02
C ALA A 192 5.18 -0.71 9.95
N ALA A 193 5.10 -0.23 8.71
CA ALA A 193 4.57 1.06 8.36
C ALA A 193 5.28 2.23 9.09
N THR A 194 6.55 2.48 8.74
CA THR A 194 6.86 3.88 8.37
C THR A 194 5.73 4.31 7.46
N VAL A 195 5.09 5.45 7.75
CA VAL A 195 4.12 6.14 6.88
C VAL A 195 4.51 5.87 5.44
N ARG A 196 3.88 4.85 4.84
CA ARG A 196 4.02 4.64 3.41
C ARG A 196 3.26 5.81 2.85
N ALA A 197 3.92 6.58 1.98
CA ALA A 197 3.21 7.57 1.24
C ALA A 197 1.94 6.90 0.68
N SER A 198 0.78 7.52 0.89
CA SER A 198 -0.52 6.97 0.45
C SER A 198 -0.53 6.64 -1.04
N SER A 199 0.42 7.21 -1.77
CA SER A 199 0.90 6.75 -3.07
C SER A 199 2.42 6.91 -3.22
N VAL A 200 2.99 6.14 -4.14
CA VAL A 200 4.37 6.32 -4.61
C VAL A 200 4.38 6.83 -6.05
N PRO A 201 5.22 7.82 -6.40
CA PRO A 201 5.44 8.21 -7.79
C PRO A 201 6.25 7.14 -8.50
N THR A 202 5.84 6.75 -9.70
CA THR A 202 6.62 5.82 -10.54
C THR A 202 6.35 6.06 -12.01
N THR A 203 7.21 5.54 -12.88
CA THR A 203 6.98 5.53 -14.32
C THR A 203 6.43 4.18 -14.74
N VAL A 204 5.29 4.16 -15.43
CA VAL A 204 4.74 2.96 -16.08
C VAL A 204 4.71 3.14 -17.59
N ASN A 205 4.81 2.04 -18.33
CA ASN A 205 4.91 2.07 -19.78
C ASN A 205 3.53 1.83 -20.40
N TYR A 206 2.83 2.93 -20.71
CA TYR A 206 1.64 2.93 -21.56
C TYR A 206 2.03 2.76 -23.02
N THR A 207 1.03 2.54 -23.88
CA THR A 207 1.22 2.47 -25.33
C THR A 207 0.46 3.59 -26.01
N ARG A 208 1.09 4.33 -26.92
CA ARG A 208 0.42 5.40 -27.67
C ARG A 208 -0.64 4.80 -28.57
N ALA A 209 -1.84 5.37 -28.57
CA ALA A 209 -2.85 5.04 -29.57
C ALA A 209 -2.50 5.77 -30.88
N VAL A 210 -2.07 5.02 -31.89
CA VAL A 210 -1.74 5.51 -33.24
C VAL A 210 -2.54 4.73 -34.30
N ASP A 211 -2.56 5.23 -35.54
CA ASP A 211 -3.32 4.59 -36.64
C ASP A 211 -2.69 3.27 -37.13
N GLN A 212 -1.46 2.95 -36.69
CA GLN A 212 -0.76 1.71 -36.99
C GLN A 212 -1.14 0.61 -35.99
N LEU A 213 -1.19 -0.65 -36.46
CA LEU A 213 -1.36 -1.80 -35.56
C LEU A 213 -0.18 -1.92 -34.59
N THR A 214 -0.50 -2.14 -33.31
CA THR A 214 0.50 -2.47 -32.29
C THR A 214 0.78 -3.96 -32.30
N GLU A 215 2.03 -4.36 -32.50
CA GLU A 215 2.41 -5.75 -32.71
C GLU A 215 3.69 -6.13 -31.94
N ILE A 216 3.80 -7.40 -31.55
CA ILE A 216 5.07 -8.02 -31.12
C ILE A 216 5.26 -9.31 -31.91
N TYR A 217 6.44 -9.51 -32.49
CA TYR A 217 6.85 -10.76 -33.11
C TYR A 217 7.77 -11.55 -32.19
N PHE A 218 7.39 -12.81 -31.90
CA PHE A 218 8.16 -13.75 -31.08
C PHE A 218 9.18 -14.56 -31.92
N TYR A 219 9.39 -14.17 -33.18
CA TYR A 219 10.33 -14.80 -34.11
C TYR A 219 10.90 -13.74 -35.07
N GLU A 220 12.11 -14.00 -35.58
CA GLU A 220 12.74 -13.12 -36.57
C GLU A 220 12.00 -13.16 -37.91
N THR A 221 11.62 -11.99 -38.41
CA THR A 221 10.95 -11.80 -39.70
C THR A 221 11.09 -10.36 -40.18
N GLU A 222 11.12 -10.17 -41.50
CA GLU A 222 11.14 -8.83 -42.10
C GLU A 222 9.88 -8.01 -41.75
N LYS A 223 8.75 -8.68 -41.49
CA LYS A 223 7.50 -8.04 -41.06
C LYS A 223 7.60 -7.34 -39.70
N ALA A 224 8.62 -7.65 -38.90
CA ALA A 224 8.84 -7.02 -37.60
C ALA A 224 9.54 -5.64 -37.72
N LYS A 225 9.99 -5.23 -38.91
CA LYS A 225 10.64 -3.93 -39.10
C LYS A 225 9.61 -2.82 -39.22
N GLY A 226 9.80 -1.74 -38.46
CA GLY A 226 8.95 -0.55 -38.52
C GLY A 226 7.53 -0.77 -37.98
N ILE A 227 7.32 -1.82 -37.18
CA ILE A 227 6.07 -2.03 -36.44
C ILE A 227 5.94 -1.01 -35.31
N HIS A 228 4.72 -0.78 -34.85
CA HIS A 228 4.48 -0.09 -33.59
C HIS A 228 4.58 -1.11 -32.45
N GLU A 229 5.66 -1.04 -31.67
CA GLU A 229 5.82 -1.88 -30.47
C GLU A 229 5.07 -1.24 -29.29
N PRO A 230 4.54 -2.05 -28.34
CA PRO A 230 3.85 -1.53 -27.17
C PRO A 230 4.82 -0.94 -26.14
N GLY A 231 4.30 -0.14 -25.21
CA GLY A 231 5.09 0.43 -24.11
C GLY A 231 5.91 1.66 -24.50
N ASP A 232 5.59 2.29 -25.63
CA ASP A 232 6.33 3.42 -26.19
C ASP A 232 5.96 4.79 -25.56
N GLU A 233 5.12 4.79 -24.53
CA GLU A 233 4.69 5.96 -23.76
C GLU A 233 4.97 5.78 -22.25
N PRO A 234 6.21 6.00 -21.78
CA PRO A 234 6.49 6.04 -20.35
C PRO A 234 5.83 7.27 -19.72
N VAL A 235 5.00 7.06 -18.70
CA VAL A 235 4.27 8.13 -18.00
C VAL A 235 4.50 8.02 -16.49
N GLU A 236 4.82 9.15 -15.85
CA GLU A 236 4.86 9.25 -14.40
C GLU A 236 3.43 9.27 -13.82
N ILE A 237 3.15 8.35 -12.91
CA ILE A 237 1.87 8.19 -12.25
C ILE A 237 2.04 8.08 -10.73
N GLN A 238 0.93 8.23 -10.01
CA GLN A 238 0.84 7.85 -8.60
C GLN A 238 0.23 6.46 -8.49
N VAL A 239 0.88 5.56 -7.74
CA VAL A 239 0.35 4.24 -7.42
C VAL A 239 0.04 4.20 -5.93
N HIS A 240 -1.23 4.01 -5.59
CA HIS A 240 -1.77 4.16 -4.23
C HIS A 240 -1.65 2.88 -3.40
N ASP A 241 -1.27 3.02 -2.13
CA ASP A 241 -1.32 1.90 -1.17
C ASP A 241 -2.78 1.49 -0.93
N GLY A 242 -3.11 0.26 -1.32
CA GLY A 242 -4.45 -0.30 -1.26
C GLY A 242 -4.81 -0.98 0.06
N TRP A 243 -3.90 -1.13 1.03
CA TRP A 243 -4.15 -1.96 2.23
C TRP A 243 -5.37 -1.52 3.03
N ALA A 244 -5.61 -0.21 3.16
CA ALA A 244 -6.77 0.35 3.87
C ALA A 244 -8.10 0.00 3.18
N HIS A 245 -8.07 -0.29 1.88
CA HIS A 245 -9.24 -0.60 1.04
C HIS A 245 -9.27 -2.06 0.58
N ALA A 246 -8.40 -2.92 1.13
CA ALA A 246 -8.22 -4.28 0.64
C ALA A 246 -9.52 -5.09 0.54
N LYS A 247 -10.45 -4.88 1.51
CA LYS A 247 -11.75 -5.55 1.57
C LYS A 247 -12.82 -4.94 0.65
N ASP A 248 -12.59 -3.73 0.16
CA ASP A 248 -13.53 -3.00 -0.70
C ASP A 248 -13.37 -3.36 -2.19
N PHE A 249 -12.18 -3.87 -2.58
CA PHE A 249 -11.88 -4.24 -3.95
C PHE A 249 -12.49 -5.59 -4.32
N THR A 250 -13.28 -5.62 -5.39
CA THR A 250 -13.88 -6.85 -5.93
C THR A 250 -13.60 -7.01 -7.42
N ILE A 251 -13.47 -8.26 -7.87
CA ILE A 251 -13.28 -8.56 -9.30
C ILE A 251 -14.45 -8.11 -10.18
N ASP A 252 -15.66 -7.96 -9.63
CA ASP A 252 -16.85 -7.50 -10.37
C ASP A 252 -16.93 -5.97 -10.44
N LYS A 253 -16.33 -5.23 -9.50
CA LYS A 253 -16.36 -3.76 -9.47
C LYS A 253 -15.08 -3.15 -10.02
N ASN A 254 -13.92 -3.62 -9.56
CA ASN A 254 -12.61 -3.02 -9.81
C ASN A 254 -11.77 -3.81 -10.83
N GLY A 255 -12.18 -5.04 -11.14
CA GLY A 255 -11.40 -5.96 -11.98
C GLY A 255 -10.32 -6.72 -11.22
N PHE A 256 -10.11 -6.43 -9.94
CA PHE A 256 -9.20 -7.16 -9.06
C PHE A 256 -9.73 -7.25 -7.62
N SER A 257 -9.21 -8.18 -6.83
CA SER A 257 -9.49 -8.30 -5.39
C SER A 257 -8.34 -8.95 -4.64
N LEU A 258 -8.23 -8.68 -3.35
CA LEU A 258 -7.21 -9.26 -2.47
C LEU A 258 -7.81 -10.35 -1.58
N HIS A 259 -7.08 -11.46 -1.37
CA HIS A 259 -7.50 -12.58 -0.54
C HIS A 259 -6.34 -13.19 0.22
N ASP A 260 -6.63 -13.74 1.39
CA ASP A 260 -5.71 -14.67 2.06
C ASP A 260 -5.79 -16.03 1.33
N PHE A 261 -4.64 -16.59 0.99
CA PHE A 261 -4.54 -17.90 0.34
C PHE A 261 -3.28 -18.61 0.82
N HIS A 262 -3.45 -19.51 1.79
CA HIS A 262 -2.35 -20.26 2.39
C HIS A 262 -2.13 -21.57 1.64
N THR A 263 -0.88 -21.90 1.35
CA THR A 263 -0.49 -23.15 0.69
C THR A 263 0.69 -23.78 1.41
N LYS A 264 0.81 -25.11 1.34
CA LYS A 264 2.00 -25.83 1.79
C LYS A 264 2.98 -26.13 0.65
N HIS A 265 2.63 -25.77 -0.59
CA HIS A 265 3.47 -26.02 -1.75
C HIS A 265 4.72 -25.12 -1.71
N ASP A 266 5.89 -25.75 -1.82
CA ASP A 266 7.21 -25.10 -1.78
C ASP A 266 8.12 -25.46 -2.98
N ARG A 267 7.66 -26.34 -3.88
CA ARG A 267 8.44 -26.86 -5.03
C ARG A 267 8.16 -26.09 -6.32
N TRP A 268 8.35 -24.78 -6.28
CA TRP A 268 8.03 -23.89 -7.40
C TRP A 268 8.87 -24.13 -8.66
N ASP A 269 10.11 -24.63 -8.54
CA ASP A 269 10.94 -24.93 -9.72
C ASP A 269 10.56 -26.24 -10.43
N ASP A 270 9.62 -27.01 -9.88
CA ASP A 270 9.11 -28.26 -10.44
C ASP A 270 7.71 -28.04 -11.03
N ASP A 271 7.69 -27.77 -12.33
CA ASP A 271 6.50 -27.59 -13.16
C ASP A 271 5.42 -28.68 -12.92
N GLU A 272 5.83 -29.93 -12.70
CA GLU A 272 4.89 -31.03 -12.46
C GLU A 272 4.33 -31.00 -11.05
N ALA A 273 5.17 -30.72 -10.04
CA ALA A 273 4.70 -30.53 -8.67
C ALA A 273 3.69 -29.37 -8.56
N VAL A 274 3.89 -28.27 -9.30
CA VAL A 274 2.92 -27.17 -9.35
C VAL A 274 1.57 -27.66 -9.91
N ARG A 275 1.60 -28.49 -10.97
CA ARG A 275 0.37 -29.05 -11.57
C ARG A 275 -0.31 -30.06 -10.67
N THR A 276 0.43 -30.94 -9.99
CA THR A 276 -0.17 -32.02 -9.18
C THR A 276 -0.62 -31.54 -7.82
N ASP A 277 0.11 -30.60 -7.21
CA ASP A 277 -0.08 -30.25 -5.81
C ASP A 277 -0.80 -28.90 -5.66
N PHE A 278 -0.43 -27.89 -6.47
CA PHE A 278 -0.92 -26.52 -6.29
C PHE A 278 -2.16 -26.18 -7.14
N TYR A 279 -2.26 -26.70 -8.36
CA TYR A 279 -3.45 -26.45 -9.20
C TYR A 279 -4.77 -26.88 -8.52
N PRO A 280 -4.86 -28.03 -7.81
CA PRO A 280 -6.06 -28.39 -7.08
C PRO A 280 -6.45 -27.37 -6.00
N GLU A 281 -5.47 -26.82 -5.27
CA GLU A 281 -5.72 -25.77 -4.26
C GLU A 281 -6.30 -24.51 -4.91
N VAL A 282 -5.75 -24.09 -6.06
CA VAL A 282 -6.24 -22.94 -6.83
C VAL A 282 -7.67 -23.16 -7.33
N VAL A 283 -7.99 -24.37 -7.80
CA VAL A 283 -9.33 -24.71 -8.28
C VAL A 283 -10.36 -24.56 -7.17
N GLU A 284 -10.12 -25.12 -6.00
CA GLU A 284 -11.07 -25.02 -4.87
C GLU A 284 -11.15 -23.59 -4.36
N PHE A 285 -10.02 -22.90 -4.21
CA PHE A 285 -9.98 -21.49 -3.81
C PHE A 285 -10.84 -20.60 -4.72
N LEU A 286 -10.72 -20.75 -6.04
CA LEU A 286 -11.51 -19.96 -7.01
C LEU A 286 -12.99 -20.35 -7.03
N LYS A 287 -13.34 -21.63 -6.83
CA LYS A 287 -14.75 -22.03 -6.67
C LYS A 287 -15.37 -21.35 -5.45
N GLU A 288 -14.68 -21.33 -4.33
CA GLU A 288 -15.15 -20.72 -3.08
C GLU A 288 -15.28 -19.19 -3.21
N THR A 289 -14.26 -18.51 -3.74
CA THR A 289 -14.26 -17.04 -3.82
C THR A 289 -15.15 -16.48 -4.92
N THR A 290 -15.33 -17.21 -6.03
CA THR A 290 -16.05 -16.67 -7.20
C THR A 290 -17.42 -17.30 -7.42
N GLY A 291 -17.68 -18.47 -6.85
CA GLY A 291 -18.90 -19.25 -7.09
C GLY A 291 -18.89 -20.05 -8.40
N ALA A 292 -17.74 -20.13 -9.09
CA ALA A 292 -17.60 -20.93 -10.31
C ALA A 292 -17.94 -22.41 -10.05
N LYS A 293 -18.55 -23.07 -11.05
CA LYS A 293 -18.88 -24.50 -11.00
C LYS A 293 -17.74 -25.36 -11.56
N ARG A 294 -17.01 -24.84 -12.53
CA ARG A 294 -15.81 -25.46 -13.10
C ARG A 294 -14.71 -24.42 -13.19
N VAL A 295 -13.51 -24.81 -12.79
CA VAL A 295 -12.29 -24.01 -12.95
C VAL A 295 -11.30 -24.85 -13.74
N LEU A 296 -10.81 -24.31 -14.86
CA LEU A 296 -9.75 -24.90 -15.66
C LEU A 296 -8.47 -24.09 -15.43
N VAL A 297 -7.44 -24.71 -14.88
CA VAL A 297 -6.08 -24.15 -14.89
C VAL A 297 -5.38 -24.63 -16.16
N PHE A 298 -4.87 -23.71 -16.97
CA PHE A 298 -4.27 -24.08 -18.27
C PHE A 298 -2.80 -23.66 -18.42
N ASP A 299 -2.30 -22.77 -17.55
CA ASP A 299 -0.91 -22.32 -17.58
C ASP A 299 -0.51 -21.70 -16.25
N HIS A 300 0.80 -21.69 -15.96
CA HIS A 300 1.37 -20.91 -14.88
C HIS A 300 2.64 -20.19 -15.32
N THR A 301 2.95 -19.07 -14.68
CA THR A 301 4.22 -18.38 -14.86
C THR A 301 4.79 -17.94 -13.53
N ILE A 302 5.98 -18.43 -13.22
CA ILE A 302 6.82 -17.99 -12.13
C ILE A 302 7.68 -16.83 -12.62
N ARG A 303 7.68 -15.76 -11.82
CA ARG A 303 8.39 -14.53 -12.11
C ARG A 303 9.49 -14.34 -11.09
N SER A 304 10.74 -14.27 -11.54
CA SER A 304 11.94 -14.02 -10.70
C SER A 304 13.01 -13.30 -11.53
N GLU A 305 13.80 -12.41 -10.92
CA GLU A 305 14.96 -11.80 -11.58
C GLU A 305 16.01 -12.83 -12.00
N ARG A 306 16.06 -13.99 -11.35
CA ARG A 306 16.95 -15.10 -11.73
C ARG A 306 16.72 -15.55 -13.18
N ASN A 307 15.54 -15.27 -13.73
CA ASN A 307 15.17 -15.56 -15.10
C ASN A 307 15.50 -14.43 -16.10
N ALA A 308 16.21 -13.37 -15.71
CA ALA A 308 16.50 -12.21 -16.58
C ALA A 308 17.26 -12.54 -17.88
N GLN A 309 17.98 -13.67 -17.92
CA GLN A 309 18.63 -14.13 -19.15
C GLN A 309 17.67 -14.74 -20.17
N LYS A 310 16.44 -15.09 -19.77
CA LYS A 310 15.39 -15.63 -20.65
C LYS A 310 14.62 -14.46 -21.27
N LYS A 311 14.75 -14.27 -22.58
CA LYS A 311 14.00 -13.22 -23.30
C LYS A 311 12.49 -13.52 -23.26
N LEU A 312 11.65 -12.48 -23.24
CA LEU A 312 10.19 -12.64 -23.38
C LEU A 312 9.79 -13.42 -24.65
N THR A 313 10.63 -13.31 -25.69
CA THR A 313 10.52 -13.96 -26.99
C THR A 313 11.00 -15.42 -27.01
N ASP A 314 11.47 -15.98 -25.90
CA ASP A 314 11.87 -17.39 -25.83
C ASP A 314 10.63 -18.29 -25.74
N GLU A 315 10.42 -19.10 -26.78
CA GLU A 315 9.29 -20.04 -26.90
C GLU A 315 9.51 -21.33 -26.08
N LYS A 316 10.74 -21.63 -25.63
CA LYS A 316 11.07 -22.93 -25.02
C LYS A 316 10.92 -22.97 -23.50
N ASN A 317 10.81 -21.82 -22.83
CA ASN A 317 10.76 -21.74 -21.38
C ASN A 317 9.75 -20.66 -20.92
N THR A 318 8.46 -20.96 -21.13
CA THR A 318 7.38 -19.99 -20.89
C THR A 318 6.98 -19.87 -19.43
N SER A 319 7.21 -20.90 -18.60
CA SER A 319 6.82 -20.93 -17.19
C SER A 319 7.70 -20.05 -16.30
N GLN A 320 8.86 -19.57 -16.76
CA GLN A 320 9.83 -18.85 -15.93
C GLN A 320 10.29 -17.57 -16.61
N ARG A 321 9.84 -16.40 -16.12
CA ARG A 321 10.04 -15.09 -16.79
C ARG A 321 10.40 -13.97 -15.81
N THR A 322 10.78 -12.79 -16.31
CA THR A 322 10.89 -11.58 -15.49
C THR A 322 9.53 -10.87 -15.34
N PRO A 323 9.35 -10.03 -14.30
CA PRO A 323 8.19 -9.14 -14.18
C PRO A 323 7.96 -8.31 -15.46
N VAL A 324 6.69 -8.18 -15.88
CA VAL A 324 6.29 -7.40 -17.06
C VAL A 324 6.04 -5.96 -16.65
N MET A 325 6.77 -5.02 -17.26
CA MET A 325 6.68 -3.57 -16.99
C MET A 325 5.79 -2.82 -17.99
N LEU A 326 5.08 -3.54 -18.85
CA LEU A 326 4.11 -3.02 -19.81
C LEU A 326 2.73 -2.95 -19.16
N VAL A 327 2.02 -1.84 -19.32
CA VAL A 327 0.60 -1.76 -18.95
C VAL A 327 -0.24 -2.57 -19.95
N HIS A 328 -0.86 -3.65 -19.47
CA HIS A 328 -1.61 -4.58 -20.31
C HIS A 328 -2.80 -5.23 -19.60
N CYS A 329 -3.63 -5.91 -20.38
CA CYS A 329 -4.59 -6.92 -19.95
C CYS A 329 -4.45 -8.16 -20.85
N ASP A 330 -4.50 -9.35 -20.28
CA ASP A 330 -4.11 -10.60 -20.95
C ASP A 330 -5.01 -11.01 -22.12
N TYR A 331 -6.24 -10.49 -22.18
CA TYR A 331 -7.22 -10.91 -23.17
C TYR A 331 -7.98 -9.72 -23.76
N THR A 332 -8.40 -9.91 -25.01
CA THR A 332 -9.36 -9.05 -25.69
C THR A 332 -10.76 -9.67 -25.61
N ALA A 333 -11.79 -8.91 -25.99
CA ALA A 333 -13.15 -9.45 -26.06
C ALA A 333 -13.24 -10.63 -27.05
N GLU A 334 -12.37 -10.65 -28.07
CA GLU A 334 -12.31 -11.67 -29.10
C GLU A 334 -11.37 -12.82 -28.76
N SER A 335 -10.24 -12.55 -28.11
CA SER A 335 -9.26 -13.60 -27.81
C SER A 335 -9.69 -14.52 -26.66
N GLY A 336 -10.50 -14.02 -25.72
CA GLY A 336 -11.07 -14.83 -24.62
C GLY A 336 -11.83 -16.07 -25.12
N PRO A 337 -12.91 -15.92 -25.92
CA PRO A 337 -13.65 -17.04 -26.48
C PRO A 337 -12.79 -17.96 -27.36
N VAL A 338 -11.92 -17.39 -28.20
CA VAL A 338 -10.99 -18.17 -29.04
C VAL A 338 -10.09 -19.05 -28.18
N ARG A 339 -9.62 -18.54 -27.03
CA ARG A 339 -8.76 -19.30 -26.12
C ARG A 339 -9.51 -20.46 -25.46
N VAL A 340 -10.79 -20.31 -25.15
CA VAL A 340 -11.64 -21.43 -24.68
C VAL A 340 -11.70 -22.53 -25.74
N THR A 341 -11.99 -22.18 -27.01
CA THR A 341 -12.02 -23.14 -28.13
C THR A 341 -10.68 -23.85 -28.31
N GLN A 342 -9.57 -23.13 -28.23
CA GLN A 342 -8.22 -23.72 -28.35
C GLN A 342 -7.88 -24.72 -27.26
N LEU A 343 -8.38 -24.50 -26.03
CA LEU A 343 -8.05 -25.34 -24.87
C LEU A 343 -9.00 -26.53 -24.69
N LEU A 344 -10.26 -26.38 -25.09
CA LEU A 344 -11.33 -27.33 -24.77
C LEU A 344 -11.91 -28.06 -25.99
N GLY A 345 -11.54 -27.65 -27.21
CA GLY A 345 -11.95 -28.34 -28.44
C GLY A 345 -13.47 -28.51 -28.51
N ASP A 346 -13.92 -29.76 -28.59
CA ASP A 346 -15.32 -30.14 -28.75
C ASP A 346 -16.22 -29.70 -27.57
N GLU A 347 -15.68 -29.56 -26.35
CA GLU A 347 -16.45 -29.09 -25.18
C GLU A 347 -16.72 -27.58 -25.20
N ALA A 348 -16.00 -26.82 -26.04
CA ALA A 348 -16.00 -25.37 -25.97
C ALA A 348 -17.38 -24.77 -26.32
N GLU A 349 -18.11 -25.34 -27.27
CA GLU A 349 -19.39 -24.80 -27.73
C GLU A 349 -20.41 -24.71 -26.58
N GLU A 350 -20.55 -25.78 -25.79
CA GLU A 350 -21.45 -25.79 -24.64
C GLU A 350 -21.01 -24.76 -23.58
N LEU A 351 -19.71 -24.72 -23.28
CA LEU A 351 -19.19 -23.84 -22.23
C LEU A 351 -19.25 -22.36 -22.58
N LEU A 352 -19.05 -22.02 -23.86
CA LEU A 352 -19.18 -20.66 -24.39
C LEU A 352 -20.62 -20.16 -24.37
N SER A 353 -21.61 -21.05 -24.33
CA SER A 353 -23.03 -20.67 -24.21
C SER A 353 -23.41 -20.14 -22.83
N ARG A 354 -22.55 -20.33 -21.82
CA ARG A 354 -22.73 -19.88 -20.43
C ARG A 354 -21.75 -18.78 -20.08
N ARG A 355 -21.92 -18.16 -18.91
CA ARG A 355 -20.95 -17.17 -18.43
C ARG A 355 -19.63 -17.87 -18.09
N PHE A 356 -18.53 -17.26 -18.54
CA PHE A 356 -17.19 -17.65 -18.16
C PHE A 356 -16.30 -16.42 -18.01
N ALA A 357 -15.26 -16.54 -17.19
CA ALA A 357 -14.30 -15.48 -16.94
C ALA A 357 -12.88 -16.04 -16.88
N PHE A 358 -11.90 -15.25 -17.34
CA PHE A 358 -10.49 -15.52 -17.08
C PHE A 358 -10.10 -14.79 -15.81
N ILE A 359 -9.65 -15.55 -14.81
CA ILE A 359 -9.22 -15.02 -13.53
C ILE A 359 -7.81 -15.54 -13.27
N ASN A 360 -6.83 -14.63 -13.26
CA ASN A 360 -5.48 -14.98 -12.89
C ASN A 360 -5.35 -14.90 -11.37
N VAL A 361 -4.74 -15.92 -10.77
CA VAL A 361 -4.32 -15.89 -9.35
C VAL A 361 -2.87 -15.49 -9.30
N TRP A 362 -2.59 -14.27 -8.85
CA TRP A 362 -1.25 -13.80 -8.60
C TRP A 362 -0.90 -13.96 -7.13
N LYS A 363 0.21 -14.64 -6.86
CA LYS A 363 0.66 -14.95 -5.50
C LYS A 363 2.16 -14.71 -5.36
N PRO A 364 2.61 -13.95 -4.36
CA PRO A 364 4.03 -13.83 -4.07
C PRO A 364 4.56 -15.11 -3.40
N LEU A 365 5.82 -15.47 -3.70
CA LEU A 365 6.52 -16.62 -3.13
C LEU A 365 7.45 -16.20 -1.98
N ASN A 366 7.79 -14.92 -1.92
CA ASN A 366 8.48 -14.24 -0.84
C ASN A 366 7.79 -12.90 -0.53
N VAL A 367 8.21 -12.20 0.52
CA VAL A 367 7.71 -10.82 0.76
C VAL A 367 8.12 -9.93 -0.41
N VAL A 368 7.16 -9.21 -0.99
CA VAL A 368 7.38 -8.38 -2.18
C VAL A 368 8.07 -7.08 -1.77
N GLU A 369 9.39 -7.01 -1.95
CA GLU A 369 10.19 -5.85 -1.56
C GLU A 369 10.50 -4.90 -2.72
N GLU A 370 10.54 -5.43 -3.93
CA GLU A 370 10.72 -4.66 -5.16
C GLU A 370 9.77 -5.15 -6.25
N ARG A 371 9.63 -4.30 -7.28
CA ARG A 371 8.78 -4.52 -8.45
C ARG A 371 7.38 -5.06 -8.16
N PRO A 372 6.62 -4.48 -7.22
CA PRO A 372 5.27 -4.96 -6.91
C PRO A 372 4.34 -4.89 -8.12
N LEU A 373 3.21 -5.59 -8.01
CA LEU A 373 2.15 -5.54 -9.02
C LEU A 373 1.24 -4.34 -8.73
N ALA A 374 1.01 -3.52 -9.76
CA ALA A 374 0.02 -2.45 -9.75
C ALA A 374 -1.17 -2.84 -10.63
N MET A 375 -2.38 -2.48 -10.18
CA MET A 375 -3.64 -2.69 -10.89
C MET A 375 -4.33 -1.35 -11.09
N CYS A 376 -4.79 -1.10 -12.31
CA CYS A 376 -5.62 0.05 -12.64
C CYS A 376 -7.08 -0.29 -12.32
N ASP A 377 -7.68 0.48 -11.41
CA ASP A 377 -9.09 0.35 -11.08
C ASP A 377 -9.94 0.62 -12.32
N VAL A 378 -10.61 -0.42 -12.83
CA VAL A 378 -11.33 -0.32 -14.10
C VAL A 378 -12.47 0.69 -14.06
N GLN A 379 -12.99 1.04 -12.88
CA GLN A 379 -14.00 2.10 -12.72
C GLN A 379 -13.47 3.48 -13.12
N SER A 380 -12.15 3.65 -13.15
CA SER A 380 -11.48 4.87 -13.56
C SER A 380 -11.13 4.90 -15.06
N CYS A 381 -11.31 3.77 -15.76
CA CYS A 381 -11.04 3.59 -17.17
C CYS A 381 -12.30 3.84 -18.01
N LYS A 382 -12.10 4.11 -19.30
CA LYS A 382 -13.12 3.93 -20.35
C LYS A 382 -12.74 2.74 -21.22
N ASP A 383 -13.71 2.18 -21.92
CA ASP A 383 -13.47 1.11 -22.90
C ASP A 383 -12.46 1.54 -23.98
N GLU A 384 -12.51 2.79 -24.43
CA GLU A 384 -11.58 3.36 -25.41
C GLU A 384 -10.12 3.48 -24.91
N ASP A 385 -9.88 3.28 -23.61
CA ASP A 385 -8.53 3.29 -23.04
C ASP A 385 -7.79 1.98 -23.36
N PHE A 386 -8.51 0.89 -23.67
CA PHE A 386 -7.97 -0.40 -24.05
C PHE A 386 -7.97 -0.58 -25.58
N PHE A 387 -6.86 -1.05 -26.14
CA PHE A 387 -6.77 -1.36 -27.57
C PHE A 387 -5.82 -2.54 -27.83
N LYS A 388 -5.99 -3.16 -29.01
CA LYS A 388 -5.41 -4.47 -29.29
C LYS A 388 -3.91 -4.40 -29.51
N LEU A 389 -3.20 -5.29 -28.83
CA LEU A 389 -1.84 -5.71 -29.13
C LEU A 389 -1.89 -7.08 -29.80
N PHE A 390 -1.34 -7.18 -31.01
CA PHE A 390 -1.25 -8.45 -31.73
C PHE A 390 0.06 -9.17 -31.40
N LEU A 391 -0.06 -10.37 -30.82
CA LEU A 391 1.07 -11.25 -30.51
C LEU A 391 1.28 -12.23 -31.66
N ARG A 392 2.41 -12.12 -32.36
CA ARG A 392 2.72 -12.90 -33.57
C ARG A 392 3.70 -14.03 -33.22
N TYR A 393 3.20 -15.26 -33.18
CA TYR A 393 4.01 -16.47 -33.09
C TYR A 393 4.14 -17.10 -34.48
N ARG A 394 5.08 -18.05 -34.65
CA ARG A 394 5.28 -18.71 -35.96
C ARG A 394 4.02 -19.42 -36.47
N GLU A 395 3.29 -20.05 -35.54
CA GLU A 395 2.19 -20.96 -35.86
C GLU A 395 0.81 -20.42 -35.45
N ARG A 396 0.76 -19.30 -34.71
CA ARG A 396 -0.49 -18.71 -34.24
C ARG A 396 -0.38 -17.21 -34.02
N ASN A 397 -1.53 -16.55 -34.01
CA ASN A 397 -1.67 -15.19 -33.51
C ASN A 397 -2.41 -15.20 -32.17
N GLY A 398 -1.98 -14.34 -31.25
CA GLY A 398 -2.69 -14.01 -30.02
C GLY A 398 -3.06 -12.53 -30.00
N GLU A 399 -3.95 -12.16 -29.10
CA GLU A 399 -4.30 -10.77 -28.86
C GLU A 399 -4.43 -10.51 -27.35
N ASN A 400 -3.79 -9.44 -26.91
CA ASN A 400 -3.92 -8.86 -25.58
C ASN A 400 -4.46 -7.43 -25.73
N TYR A 401 -4.94 -6.83 -24.64
CA TYR A 401 -5.08 -5.37 -24.61
C TYR A 401 -3.82 -4.71 -24.06
N VAL A 402 -3.45 -3.59 -24.65
CA VAL A 402 -2.60 -2.55 -24.05
C VAL A 402 -3.48 -1.33 -23.75
N MET A 403 -2.97 -0.41 -22.94
CA MET A 403 -3.71 0.79 -22.60
C MET A 403 -3.01 2.04 -23.10
N LYS A 404 -3.81 3.05 -23.48
CA LYS A 404 -3.35 4.43 -23.65
C LYS A 404 -3.41 5.15 -22.31
N HIS A 405 -2.57 6.15 -22.09
CA HIS A 405 -2.62 6.91 -20.85
C HIS A 405 -3.90 7.76 -20.72
N SER A 406 -4.42 7.88 -19.50
CA SER A 406 -5.51 8.78 -19.13
C SER A 406 -5.25 9.30 -17.71
N PRO A 407 -5.37 10.62 -17.46
CA PRO A 407 -5.15 11.20 -16.12
C PRO A 407 -6.22 10.79 -15.10
N ARG A 408 -7.29 10.09 -15.53
CA ARG A 408 -8.31 9.56 -14.62
C ARG A 408 -7.90 8.21 -14.03
N HIS A 409 -6.95 7.51 -14.62
CA HIS A 409 -6.53 6.18 -14.17
C HIS A 409 -6.10 6.23 -12.70
N LYS A 410 -6.70 5.35 -11.90
CA LYS A 410 -6.36 5.16 -10.49
C LYS A 410 -5.65 3.83 -10.34
N TRP A 411 -4.38 3.90 -9.94
CA TRP A 411 -3.54 2.73 -9.76
C TRP A 411 -3.41 2.37 -8.29
N TRP A 412 -3.48 1.08 -8.01
CA TRP A 412 -3.38 0.52 -6.67
C TRP A 412 -2.32 -0.56 -6.61
N TYR A 413 -1.61 -0.64 -5.50
CA TYR A 413 -0.70 -1.74 -5.18
C TYR A 413 -0.76 -2.08 -3.69
N PHE A 414 -0.20 -3.24 -3.35
CA PHE A 414 -0.18 -3.74 -1.97
C PHE A 414 1.28 -3.92 -1.53
N PRO A 415 1.89 -2.88 -0.93
CA PRO A 415 3.31 -2.92 -0.59
C PRO A 415 3.64 -3.99 0.46
N LYS A 416 4.78 -4.69 0.30
CA LYS A 416 5.21 -5.82 1.16
C LYS A 416 4.16 -6.92 1.33
N MET A 417 3.40 -7.20 0.27
CA MET A 417 2.51 -8.36 0.24
C MET A 417 3.31 -9.64 0.51
N ASN A 418 2.80 -10.50 1.39
CA ASN A 418 3.49 -11.69 1.87
C ASN A 418 2.96 -12.97 1.21
N PRO A 419 3.69 -14.10 1.33
CA PRO A 419 3.32 -15.36 0.68
C PRO A 419 2.02 -16.01 1.17
N ASP A 420 1.31 -15.48 2.15
CA ASP A 420 0.00 -15.99 2.57
C ASP A 420 -1.16 -15.25 1.88
N GLN A 421 -0.85 -14.30 0.99
CA GLN A 421 -1.81 -13.44 0.32
C GLN A 421 -1.85 -13.73 -1.19
N SER A 422 -2.93 -13.34 -1.85
CA SER A 422 -3.10 -13.43 -3.30
C SER A 422 -3.93 -12.27 -3.85
N ILE A 423 -3.70 -11.94 -5.12
CA ILE A 423 -4.51 -11.02 -5.91
C ILE A 423 -5.21 -11.82 -6.99
N LEU A 424 -6.53 -11.68 -7.09
CA LEU A 424 -7.28 -12.13 -8.24
C LEU A 424 -7.33 -11.00 -9.27
N LEU A 425 -6.99 -11.30 -10.52
CA LEU A 425 -7.08 -10.38 -11.65
C LEU A 425 -8.10 -10.92 -12.64
N LYS A 426 -9.20 -10.20 -12.87
CA LYS A 426 -10.16 -10.57 -13.90
C LYS A 426 -9.72 -10.00 -15.24
N THR A 427 -9.12 -10.85 -16.06
CA THR A 427 -8.54 -10.47 -17.35
C THR A 427 -9.52 -10.63 -18.52
N PHE A 428 -10.65 -11.32 -18.31
CA PHE A 428 -11.79 -11.36 -19.22
C PHE A 428 -13.07 -11.79 -18.49
N ASP A 429 -14.24 -11.28 -18.89
CA ASP A 429 -15.56 -11.82 -18.51
C ASP A 429 -16.50 -11.74 -19.72
N SER A 430 -17.21 -12.84 -19.99
CA SER A 430 -18.16 -12.91 -21.10
C SER A 430 -19.45 -12.14 -20.82
N ALA A 431 -19.77 -11.86 -19.55
CA ALA A 431 -20.94 -11.06 -19.21
C ALA A 431 -20.72 -9.56 -19.53
N THR A 432 -21.76 -8.92 -20.06
CA THR A 432 -21.78 -7.50 -20.42
C THR A 432 -22.81 -6.70 -19.62
N ASP A 433 -23.09 -7.12 -18.38
CA ASP A 433 -24.12 -6.59 -17.49
C ASP A 433 -23.64 -5.45 -16.58
N GLY A 434 -22.55 -4.78 -16.98
CA GLY A 434 -21.96 -3.65 -16.27
C GLY A 434 -20.90 -4.01 -15.23
N ARG A 435 -20.66 -5.31 -14.98
CA ARG A 435 -19.50 -5.74 -14.19
C ARG A 435 -18.18 -5.45 -14.92
N ALA A 436 -17.10 -5.35 -14.15
CA ALA A 436 -15.75 -5.34 -14.66
C ALA A 436 -15.50 -6.59 -15.51
N ARG A 437 -14.97 -6.38 -16.72
CA ARG A 437 -14.62 -7.45 -17.67
C ARG A 437 -13.12 -7.60 -17.87
N PHE A 438 -12.37 -6.54 -17.61
CA PHE A 438 -10.93 -6.46 -17.86
C PHE A 438 -10.27 -5.71 -16.70
N VAL A 439 -8.96 -5.90 -16.53
CA VAL A 439 -8.15 -5.14 -15.59
C VAL A 439 -6.77 -4.85 -16.20
N GLY A 440 -6.43 -3.57 -16.26
CA GLY A 440 -5.09 -3.13 -16.60
C GLY A 440 -4.13 -3.38 -15.45
N HIS A 441 -2.98 -3.98 -15.71
CA HIS A 441 -1.98 -4.24 -14.67
C HIS A 441 -0.56 -4.19 -15.22
N THR A 442 0.40 -3.96 -14.33
CA THR A 442 1.84 -3.92 -14.64
C THR A 442 2.66 -4.14 -13.38
N ALA A 443 3.87 -4.68 -13.51
CA ALA A 443 4.90 -4.43 -12.49
C ALA A 443 5.41 -3.00 -12.62
N PHE A 444 5.91 -2.41 -11.54
CA PHE A 444 6.50 -1.07 -11.57
C PHE A 444 7.67 -0.94 -10.60
N GLN A 445 8.56 0.02 -10.82
CA GLN A 445 9.66 0.27 -9.90
C GLN A 445 9.14 1.08 -8.71
N ASP A 446 9.07 0.47 -7.53
CA ASP A 446 8.70 1.18 -6.30
C ASP A 446 9.91 1.99 -5.81
N PRO A 447 9.85 3.34 -5.79
CA PRO A 447 10.96 4.18 -5.34
C PRO A 447 11.24 4.04 -3.84
N SER A 448 10.32 3.43 -3.08
CA SER A 448 10.49 3.16 -1.65
C SER A 448 11.16 1.82 -1.35
N SER A 449 11.43 1.00 -2.38
CA SER A 449 12.20 -0.23 -2.23
C SER A 449 13.61 0.07 -1.71
N PRO A 450 14.09 -0.65 -0.68
CA PRO A 450 15.45 -0.45 -0.17
C PRO A 450 16.49 -0.87 -1.23
N PRO A 451 17.72 -0.31 -1.19
CA PRO A 451 18.77 -0.66 -2.17
C PRO A 451 19.15 -2.15 -2.18
N ASP A 452 18.91 -2.85 -1.07
CA ASP A 452 19.16 -4.28 -0.86
C ASP A 452 17.86 -5.12 -0.85
N ALA A 453 16.78 -4.59 -1.44
CA ALA A 453 15.50 -5.30 -1.55
C ALA A 453 15.66 -6.69 -2.15
N ALA A 454 15.01 -7.68 -1.53
CA ALA A 454 14.96 -9.02 -2.09
C ALA A 454 14.21 -9.02 -3.43
N ALA A 455 14.80 -9.66 -4.44
CA ALA A 455 14.17 -9.82 -5.75
C ALA A 455 12.80 -10.47 -5.61
N ARG A 456 11.80 -9.90 -6.30
CA ARG A 456 10.43 -10.42 -6.28
C ARG A 456 10.39 -11.82 -6.88
N GLU A 457 9.85 -12.77 -6.12
CA GLU A 457 9.45 -14.08 -6.61
C GLU A 457 7.93 -14.20 -6.49
N SER A 458 7.25 -14.52 -7.59
CA SER A 458 5.79 -14.63 -7.62
C SER A 458 5.34 -15.66 -8.63
N VAL A 459 4.22 -16.34 -8.37
CA VAL A 459 3.54 -17.19 -9.33
C VAL A 459 2.26 -16.51 -9.83
N GLU A 460 1.99 -16.67 -11.11
CA GLU A 460 0.74 -16.27 -11.76
C GLU A 460 0.10 -17.53 -12.36
N ILE A 461 -1.06 -17.92 -11.84
CA ILE A 461 -1.83 -19.07 -12.32
C ILE A 461 -2.96 -18.56 -13.21
N ARG A 462 -2.99 -18.98 -14.47
CA ARG A 462 -4.02 -18.56 -15.42
C ARG A 462 -5.15 -19.58 -15.45
N THR A 463 -6.37 -19.09 -15.22
CA THR A 463 -7.54 -19.96 -15.09
C THR A 463 -8.73 -19.47 -15.91
N ILE A 464 -9.65 -20.39 -16.20
CA ILE A 464 -10.97 -20.10 -16.73
C ILE A 464 -12.01 -20.61 -15.73
N CYS A 465 -12.84 -19.70 -15.23
CA CYS A 465 -13.96 -19.99 -14.36
C CYS A 465 -15.26 -20.02 -15.18
N PHE A 466 -16.00 -21.13 -15.10
CA PHE A 466 -17.32 -21.30 -15.73
C PHE A 466 -18.41 -21.33 -14.66
N TYR A 467 -19.51 -20.61 -14.89
CA TYR A 467 -20.59 -20.37 -13.91
C TYR A 467 -21.89 -21.10 -14.23
#